data_AF-A0A6G8U4M7-F1
#
_entry.id   AF-A0A6G8U4M7-F1
#
_cell.length_a   1.000
_cell.length_b   1.000
_cell.length_c   1.000
_cell.angle_alpha   90.00
_cell.angle_beta   90.00
_cell.angle_gamma   90.00
#
_symmetry.space_group_name_H-M   'P 1'
#
loop_
_entity.id
_entity.type
_entity.pdbx_description
1 polymer ?
#
loop_
_entity_poly.entity_id
_entity_poly.type
_entity_poly.pdbx_seq_one_letter_code
_entity_poly.pdbx_strand_id
1 'polypeptide(L)' 'MSAVAEVMSTVALNRDPRCSELPTCPVCADSMVAAEASAYVSDQMISYLWTCDNCGYGFVTKHAVRKRFLCN' A
#
# COMPACT_ATOMS: atom_id res chain seq x y z
N MET A 1 -9.56 -24.38 -24.92
CA MET A 1 -8.19 -23.87 -24.68
C MET A 1 -8.01 -23.67 -23.19
N SER A 2 -6.95 -24.23 -22.57
CA SER A 2 -6.63 -23.98 -21.16
C SER A 2 -5.31 -23.22 -21.08
N ALA A 3 -5.33 -22.00 -20.55
CA ALA A 3 -4.13 -21.19 -20.36
C ALA A 3 -3.52 -21.52 -19.00
N VAL A 4 -2.38 -22.23 -19.01
CA VAL A 4 -1.56 -22.41 -17.82
C VAL A 4 -0.61 -21.21 -17.75
N ALA A 5 -0.78 -20.36 -16.74
CA ALA A 5 0.17 -19.30 -16.45
C ALA A 5 1.24 -19.87 -15.52
N GLU A 6 2.46 -20.04 -16.02
CA GLU A 6 3.61 -20.41 -15.21
C GLU A 6 3.93 -19.26 -14.25
N VAL A 7 3.81 -19.51 -12.95
CA VAL A 7 4.12 -18.53 -11.90
C VAL A 7 5.65 -18.43 -11.81
N MET A 8 6.23 -17.54 -12.61
CA MET A 8 7.57 -17.05 -12.35
C MET A 8 7.52 -16.26 -11.03
N SER A 9 8.06 -16.85 -9.97
CA SER A 9 8.27 -16.19 -8.69
C SER A 9 9.32 -15.10 -8.87
N THR A 10 8.88 -13.91 -9.30
CA THR A 10 9.67 -12.69 -9.30
C THR A 10 9.90 -12.29 -7.85
N VAL A 11 10.90 -12.90 -7.21
CA VAL A 11 11.49 -12.37 -5.98
C VAL A 11 12.21 -11.08 -6.37
N ALA A 12 11.45 -9.99 -6.45
CA ALA A 12 12.00 -8.65 -6.52
C ALA A 12 12.66 -8.37 -5.16
N LEU A 13 13.97 -8.65 -5.04
CA LEU A 13 14.79 -8.37 -3.86
C LEU A 13 14.87 -6.87 -3.51
N ASN A 14 14.33 -6.00 -4.36
CA ASN A 14 14.12 -4.60 -4.09
C ASN A 14 12.67 -4.27 -4.39
N ARG A 15 11.76 -4.63 -3.47
CA ARG A 15 10.44 -3.98 -3.44
C ARG A 15 10.73 -2.49 -3.33
N ASP A 16 10.26 -1.71 -4.30
CA ASP A 16 10.20 -0.25 -4.17
C ASP A 16 9.67 0.04 -2.75
N PRO A 17 10.28 0.95 -1.97
CA PRO A 17 9.85 1.21 -0.59
C PRO A 17 8.36 1.60 -0.50
N ARG A 18 7.70 1.94 -1.62
CA ARG A 18 6.25 2.14 -1.71
C ARG A 18 5.41 0.86 -1.72
N CYS A 19 6.02 -0.31 -1.91
CA CYS A 19 5.35 -1.60 -2.11
C CYS A 19 5.62 -2.61 -0.98
N SER A 20 6.52 -2.31 -0.04
CA SER A 20 6.90 -3.25 1.02
C SER A 20 5.90 -3.33 2.19
N GLU A 21 5.03 -2.34 2.37
CA GLU A 21 4.10 -2.27 3.51
C GLU A 21 2.67 -1.91 3.07
N LEU A 22 2.14 -2.67 2.11
CA LEU A 22 0.72 -2.59 1.77
C LEU A 22 -0.11 -3.07 2.97
N PRO A 23 -1.07 -2.27 3.49
CA PRO A 23 -1.89 -2.69 4.60
C PRO A 23 -2.85 -3.80 4.18
N THR A 24 -3.14 -4.72 5.10
CA THR A 24 -4.19 -5.71 4.94
C THR A 24 -5.46 -5.23 5.64
N CYS A 25 -6.62 -5.55 5.07
CA CYS A 25 -7.89 -5.29 5.73
C CYS A 25 -7.99 -6.14 7.01
N PRO A 26 -8.28 -5.55 8.18
CA PRO A 26 -8.37 -6.31 9.43
C PRO A 26 -9.60 -7.25 9.49
N VAL A 27 -10.55 -7.11 8.56
CA VAL A 27 -11.79 -7.89 8.53
C VAL A 27 -11.64 -9.12 7.62
N CYS A 28 -11.24 -8.92 6.36
CA CYS A 28 -11.16 -9.99 5.36
C CYS A 28 -9.72 -10.45 5.04
N ALA A 29 -8.70 -9.81 5.63
CA ALA A 29 -7.28 -10.06 5.36
C ALA A 29 -6.85 -9.79 3.90
N ASP A 30 -7.69 -9.14 3.09
CA ASP A 30 -7.33 -8.74 1.73
C ASP A 30 -6.23 -7.68 1.75
N SER A 31 -5.25 -7.84 0.87
CA SER A 31 -4.16 -6.86 0.70
C SER A 31 -4.65 -5.67 -0.10
N MET A 32 -4.47 -4.45 0.43
CA MET A 32 -4.93 -3.22 -0.22
C MET A 32 -3.76 -2.50 -0.87
N VAL A 33 -3.96 -2.02 -2.09
CA VAL A 33 -2.88 -1.48 -2.94
C VAL A 33 -2.97 0.03 -3.14
N ALA A 34 -4.18 0.60 -3.09
CA ALA A 34 -4.43 2.03 -3.26
C ALA A 34 -5.26 2.57 -2.11
N ALA A 35 -4.79 3.66 -1.50
CA ALA A 35 -5.59 4.42 -0.55
C ALA A 35 -6.58 5.31 -1.32
N GLU A 36 -7.80 5.40 -0.82
CA GLU A 36 -8.88 6.22 -1.41
C GLU A 36 -8.54 7.72 -1.35
N ALA A 37 -7.90 8.14 -0.26
CA ALA A 37 -7.46 9.51 -0.07
C ALA A 37 -6.18 9.58 0.74
N SER A 38 -5.41 10.65 0.51
CA SER A 38 -4.24 10.98 1.33
C SER A 38 -4.29 12.45 1.75
N ALA A 39 -3.86 12.74 2.98
CA ALA A 39 -3.82 14.08 3.52
C ALA A 39 -2.48 14.33 4.23
N TYR A 40 -1.89 15.49 3.99
CA TYR A 40 -0.71 15.94 4.71
C TYR A 40 -1.15 16.60 6.02
N VAL A 41 -0.82 15.97 7.16
CA VAL A 41 -1.36 16.38 8.48
C VAL A 41 -0.38 17.27 9.24
N SER A 42 0.91 16.98 9.16
CA SER A 42 1.96 17.73 9.87
C SER A 42 3.30 17.54 9.18
N ASP A 43 4.34 18.20 9.70
CA ASP A 43 5.69 18.18 9.14
C ASP A 43 6.19 16.73 8.93
N GLN A 44 6.19 16.29 7.67
CA GLN A 44 6.54 14.94 7.23
C GLN A 44 5.57 13.80 7.64
N MET A 45 4.29 14.07 7.92
CA MET A 45 3.28 13.03 8.18
C MET A 45 2.15 13.07 7.16
N ILE A 46 1.93 11.94 6.48
CA ILE A 46 0.79 11.73 5.59
C ILE A 46 -0.16 10.71 6.24
N SER A 47 -1.44 11.02 6.30
CA SER A 47 -2.49 10.06 6.63
C SER A 47 -3.15 9.53 5.37
N TYR A 48 -3.35 8.22 5.30
CA TYR A 48 -4.05 7.53 4.23
C TYR A 48 -5.39 7.01 4.73
N LEU A 49 -6.45 7.29 3.98
CA LEU A 49 -7.76 6.69 4.17
C LEU A 49 -7.87 5.47 3.27
N TRP A 50 -8.24 4.35 3.87
CA TRP A 50 -8.45 3.08 3.19
C TRP A 50 -9.90 2.68 3.31
N THR A 51 -10.46 2.15 2.23
CA THR A 51 -11.74 1.45 2.22
C THR A 51 -11.49 0.14 1.52
N CYS A 52 -11.84 -0.98 2.15
CA CYS A 52 -11.67 -2.27 1.52
C CYS A 52 -12.76 -2.49 0.46
N ASP A 53 -12.38 -2.78 -0.79
CA ASP A 53 -13.32 -3.03 -1.89
C ASP A 53 -14.15 -4.30 -1.71
N ASN A 54 -13.66 -5.27 -0.94
CA ASN A 54 -14.33 -6.56 -0.75
C ASN A 54 -15.37 -6.52 0.39
N CYS A 55 -15.05 -5.87 1.52
CA CYS A 55 -15.93 -5.86 2.70
C CYS A 55 -16.46 -4.48 3.09
N GLY A 56 -16.02 -3.41 2.44
CA GLY A 56 -16.42 -2.03 2.71
C GLY A 56 -15.84 -1.44 4.01
N TYR A 57 -14.96 -2.15 4.72
CA TYR A 57 -14.41 -1.65 5.97
C TYR A 57 -13.42 -0.50 5.73
N GLY A 58 -13.65 0.63 6.40
CA GLY A 58 -12.82 1.82 6.30
C GLY A 58 -11.88 2.01 7.50
N PHE A 59 -10.63 2.36 7.26
CA PHE A 59 -9.67 2.73 8.31
C PHE A 59 -8.60 3.70 7.83
N VAL A 60 -7.81 4.24 8.77
CA VAL A 60 -6.74 5.19 8.47
C VAL A 60 -5.38 4.63 8.86
N THR A 61 -4.37 4.87 8.02
CA THR A 61 -2.97 4.63 8.37
C THR A 61 -2.20 5.94 8.35
N LYS A 62 -1.10 6.01 9.09
CA LYS A 62 -0.22 7.19 9.13
C LYS A 62 1.18 6.77 8.70
N HIS A 63 1.76 7.54 7.80
CA HIS A 63 3.09 7.30 7.27
C HIS A 63 3.96 8.54 7.49
N ALA A 64 5.08 8.35 8.20
CA ALA A 64 6.10 9.37 8.34
C ALA A 64 7.01 9.38 7.10
N VAL A 65 6.94 10.45 6.33
CA VAL A 65 7.78 10.66 5.15
C VAL A 65 9.19 11.01 5.63
N ARG A 66 10.11 10.05 5.68
CA ARG A 66 11.51 10.38 5.97
C ARG A 66 12.02 11.37 4.91
N LYS A 67 12.60 12.50 5.33
CA LYS A 67 13.31 13.47 4.47
C LYS A 67 14.43 12.76 3.70
N ARG A 68 14.11 12.16 2.56
CA ARG A 68 15.06 11.59 1.59
C ARG A 68 14.74 11.97 0.15
N PHE A 69 13.86 12.95 -0.07
CA PHE A 69 13.74 13.61 -1.37
C PHE A 69 14.70 14.81 -1.43
N LEU A 70 16.01 14.52 -1.42
CA LEU A 70 17.00 15.42 -2.02
C LEU A 70 17.08 15.01 -3.49
N CYS A 71 16.25 15.63 -4.31
CA CYS A 71 16.47 15.61 -5.75
C CYS A 71 17.59 16.61 -6.02
N ASN A 72 18.82 16.12 -6.23
CA ASN A 72 19.90 16.91 -6.81
C ASN A 72 19.62 17.18 -8.29
#